data_AF-A0A929G3Q4-F1
#
_entry.id   AF-A0A929G3Q4-F1
#
_cell.length_a   1.000
_cell.length_b   1.000
_cell.length_c   1.000
_cell.angle_alpha   90.00
_cell.angle_beta   90.00
_cell.angle_gamma   90.00
#
_symmetry.space_group_name_H-M   'P 1'
#
loop_
_entity.id
_entity.type
_entity.pdbx_description
1 polymer ?
#
loop_
_entity_poly.entity_id
_entity_poly.type
_entity_poly.pdbx_seq_one_letter_code
_entity_poly.pdbx_strand_id
1 'polypeptide(L)'
;MEEQANKLERVTRKWWFFAILIVAQFMVMPFSSRNFDFTKIGSIISTTLSNSFVVEMHDYYLCFQLFAIITLVLLFVLKNKFSKLFNIYVFLSYIAFAILQNVAVTENYGLSVVTINILMFLFVAYAWLKEVLKPENDYTFSNLNWKESWLIPLAFIAFWAPLSYGVFDFKPMHLLYSGSSLAFCLMTPVFLTIMTFNIPKINIITYRITAIIGVIIGFYNMMNFQNPKMINVAILHFPLLFISIYALIKSYKIKNK
;
A
#
# COMPACT_ATOMS: atom_id res chain seq x y z
N MET A 1 -26.94 -7.43 -4.68
CA MET A 1 -25.62 -6.85 -4.30
C MET A 1 -25.13 -7.35 -2.95
N GLU A 2 -25.98 -7.44 -1.94
CA GLU A 2 -25.64 -8.00 -0.61
C GLU A 2 -25.13 -9.46 -0.69
N GLU A 3 -25.73 -10.26 -1.58
CA GLU A 3 -25.28 -11.63 -1.86
C GLU A 3 -23.85 -11.69 -2.45
N GLN A 4 -23.45 -10.71 -3.27
CA GLN A 4 -22.10 -10.66 -3.84
C GLN A 4 -21.05 -10.25 -2.80
N ALA A 5 -21.37 -9.31 -1.90
CA ALA A 5 -20.52 -8.96 -0.77
C ALA A 5 -20.32 -10.17 0.16
N ASN A 6 -21.40 -10.89 0.47
CA ASN A 6 -21.35 -12.12 1.27
C ASN A 6 -20.55 -13.25 0.58
N LYS A 7 -20.66 -13.40 -0.74
CA LYS A 7 -19.84 -14.36 -1.51
C LYS A 7 -18.35 -13.99 -1.46
N LEU A 8 -18.01 -12.72 -1.69
CA LEU A 8 -16.62 -12.25 -1.67
C LEU A 8 -16.00 -12.35 -0.28
N GLU A 9 -16.76 -12.07 0.78
CA GLU A 9 -16.28 -12.26 2.15
C GLU A 9 -15.94 -13.75 2.40
N ARG A 10 -16.84 -14.66 2.02
CA ARG A 10 -16.62 -16.10 2.16
C ARG A 10 -15.39 -16.58 1.39
N VAL A 11 -15.17 -16.05 0.17
CA VAL A 11 -14.01 -16.40 -0.65
C VAL A 11 -12.72 -15.90 -0.01
N THR A 12 -12.66 -14.62 0.37
CA THR A 12 -11.46 -14.02 0.96
C THR A 12 -11.10 -14.59 2.33
N ARG A 13 -12.01 -15.31 3.00
CA ARG A 13 -11.72 -16.07 4.23
C ARG A 13 -11.01 -17.41 3.97
N LYS A 14 -11.06 -17.96 2.75
CA LYS A 14 -10.51 -19.30 2.47
C LYS A 14 -9.01 -19.22 2.23
N TRP A 15 -8.26 -20.20 2.75
CA TRP A 15 -6.80 -20.27 2.60
C TRP A 15 -6.35 -20.27 1.13
N TRP A 16 -7.13 -20.91 0.24
CA TRP A 16 -6.78 -20.99 -1.18
C TRP A 16 -6.82 -19.63 -1.87
N PHE A 17 -7.60 -18.66 -1.37
CA PHE A 17 -7.62 -17.31 -1.93
C PHE A 17 -6.25 -16.65 -1.79
N PHE A 18 -5.65 -16.76 -0.59
CA PHE A 18 -4.28 -16.31 -0.37
C PHE A 18 -3.28 -17.10 -1.23
N ALA A 19 -3.44 -18.43 -1.33
CA ALA A 19 -2.58 -19.26 -2.17
C ALA A 19 -2.59 -18.85 -3.64
N ILE A 20 -3.76 -18.53 -4.21
CA ILE A 20 -3.87 -18.03 -5.60
C ILE A 20 -3.10 -16.73 -5.78
N LEU A 21 -3.20 -15.79 -4.84
CA LEU A 21 -2.49 -14.51 -4.93
C LEU A 21 -0.97 -14.69 -4.86
N ILE A 22 -0.50 -15.68 -4.09
CA ILE A 22 0.93 -16.07 -4.04
C ILE A 22 1.36 -16.75 -5.33
N VAL A 23 0.60 -17.73 -5.83
CA VAL A 23 0.90 -18.42 -7.10
C VAL A 23 0.92 -17.42 -8.26
N ALA A 24 0.00 -16.45 -8.27
CA ALA A 24 -0.03 -15.39 -9.27
C ALA A 24 1.27 -14.59 -9.32
N GLN A 25 2.01 -14.45 -8.20
CA GLN A 25 3.31 -13.77 -8.19
C GLN A 25 4.36 -14.46 -9.06
N PHE A 26 4.26 -15.78 -9.21
CA PHE A 26 5.20 -16.56 -10.01
C PHE A 26 4.71 -16.77 -11.45
N MET A 27 3.39 -16.72 -11.67
CA MET A 27 2.80 -16.94 -13.00
C MET A 27 2.75 -15.67 -13.85
N VAL A 28 2.59 -14.50 -13.24
CA VAL A 28 2.46 -13.24 -13.98
C VAL A 28 3.83 -12.58 -14.14
N MET A 29 4.33 -12.61 -15.36
CA MET A 29 5.63 -12.03 -15.71
C MET A 29 5.58 -10.51 -15.87
N PRO A 30 6.71 -9.81 -15.61
CA PRO A 30 6.83 -8.41 -16.02
C PRO A 30 6.75 -8.31 -17.54
N PHE A 31 6.20 -7.21 -18.03
CA PHE A 31 6.18 -6.90 -19.45
C PHE A 31 7.36 -5.98 -19.79
N SER A 32 7.99 -6.21 -20.94
CA SER A 32 8.99 -5.31 -21.50
C SER A 32 8.87 -5.30 -23.02
N SER A 33 8.94 -4.12 -23.62
CA SER A 33 8.82 -3.99 -25.08
C SER A 33 10.12 -4.32 -25.84
N ARG A 34 11.28 -4.41 -25.16
CA ARG A 34 12.58 -4.71 -25.76
C ARG A 34 13.41 -5.62 -24.87
N ASN A 35 14.18 -6.54 -25.45
CA ASN A 35 15.16 -7.36 -24.73
C ASN A 35 14.59 -8.16 -23.54
N PHE A 36 13.34 -8.63 -23.66
CA PHE A 36 12.74 -9.49 -22.65
C PHE A 36 13.46 -10.85 -22.60
N ASP A 37 13.86 -11.25 -21.40
CA ASP A 37 14.55 -12.52 -21.14
C ASP A 37 14.10 -13.07 -19.77
N PHE A 38 13.69 -14.33 -19.76
CA PHE A 38 13.25 -15.04 -18.56
C PHE A 38 14.33 -15.13 -17.48
N THR A 39 15.61 -15.21 -17.85
CA THR A 39 16.70 -15.26 -16.87
C THR A 39 16.98 -13.91 -16.23
N LYS A 40 16.43 -12.82 -16.80
CA LYS A 40 16.66 -11.43 -16.36
C LYS A 40 15.44 -10.79 -15.70
N ILE A 41 14.40 -11.56 -15.38
CA ILE A 41 13.16 -11.05 -14.74
C ILE A 41 13.46 -10.15 -13.53
N GLY A 42 14.36 -10.58 -12.63
CA GLY A 42 14.73 -9.78 -11.46
C GLY A 42 15.37 -8.43 -11.83
N SER A 43 16.21 -8.41 -12.88
CA SER A 43 16.79 -7.17 -13.40
C SER A 43 15.73 -6.28 -14.05
N ILE A 44 14.81 -6.83 -14.84
CA ILE A 44 13.70 -6.08 -15.44
C ILE A 44 12.89 -5.39 -14.35
N ILE A 45 12.50 -6.13 -13.30
CA ILE A 45 11.74 -5.58 -12.17
C ILE A 45 12.53 -4.48 -11.47
N SER A 46 13.78 -4.74 -11.08
CA SER A 46 14.59 -3.76 -10.37
C SER A 46 14.82 -2.49 -11.20
N THR A 47 15.15 -2.63 -12.49
CA THR A 47 15.35 -1.48 -13.39
C THR A 47 14.06 -0.69 -13.59
N THR A 48 12.91 -1.37 -13.69
CA THR A 48 11.60 -0.72 -13.80
C THR A 48 11.29 0.10 -12.55
N LEU A 49 11.44 -0.48 -11.36
CA LEU A 49 11.13 0.22 -10.11
C LEU A 49 12.06 1.42 -9.89
N SER A 50 13.36 1.30 -10.19
CA SER A 50 14.34 2.38 -10.04
C SER A 50 14.21 3.52 -11.05
N ASN A 51 13.54 3.31 -12.18
CA ASN A 51 13.30 4.33 -13.22
C ASN A 51 11.81 4.55 -13.47
N SER A 52 10.98 4.23 -12.47
CA SER A 52 9.52 4.33 -12.58
C SER A 52 9.08 5.79 -12.63
N PHE A 53 7.91 6.05 -13.19
CA PHE A 53 7.40 7.42 -13.35
C PHE A 53 7.30 8.20 -12.04
N VAL A 54 7.15 7.54 -10.88
CA VAL A 54 7.17 8.22 -9.58
C VAL A 54 8.50 8.93 -9.30
N VAL A 55 9.62 8.41 -9.81
CA VAL A 55 10.95 9.03 -9.66
C VAL A 55 11.00 10.40 -10.36
N GLU A 56 10.30 10.53 -11.48
CA GLU A 56 10.18 11.79 -12.24
C GLU A 56 9.21 12.79 -11.57
N MET A 57 8.45 12.38 -10.55
CA MET A 57 7.49 13.23 -9.85
C MET A 57 8.11 14.04 -8.69
N HIS A 58 9.44 14.10 -8.58
CA HIS A 58 10.13 14.76 -7.49
C HIS A 58 9.67 16.21 -7.26
N ASP A 59 9.48 16.97 -8.33
CA ASP A 59 9.04 18.38 -8.27
C ASP A 59 7.62 18.53 -7.71
N TYR A 60 6.81 17.47 -7.77
CA TYR A 60 5.44 17.45 -7.27
C TYR A 60 5.30 16.81 -5.88
N TYR A 61 6.38 16.29 -5.30
CA TYR A 61 6.33 15.62 -3.99
C TYR A 61 5.70 16.50 -2.91
N LEU A 62 6.08 17.78 -2.85
CA LEU A 62 5.50 18.72 -1.90
C LEU A 62 3.97 18.80 -2.02
N CYS A 63 3.46 18.91 -3.25
CA CYS A 63 2.03 19.03 -3.52
C CYS A 63 1.27 17.78 -3.08
N PHE A 64 1.75 16.59 -3.45
CA PHE A 64 1.13 15.32 -3.05
C PHE A 64 1.21 15.08 -1.54
N GLN A 65 2.33 15.46 -0.93
CA GLN A 65 2.53 15.29 0.50
C GLN A 65 1.65 16.22 1.32
N LEU A 66 1.54 17.50 0.95
CA LEU A 66 0.61 18.44 1.58
C LEU A 66 -0.84 17.96 1.41
N PHE A 67 -1.20 17.49 0.21
CA PHE A 67 -2.53 16.95 -0.05
C PHE A 67 -2.84 15.73 0.83
N ALA A 68 -1.87 14.81 1.01
CA ALA A 68 -2.00 13.67 1.90
C ALA A 68 -2.17 14.11 3.36
N ILE A 69 -1.33 15.04 3.86
CA ILE A 69 -1.43 15.56 5.23
C ILE A 69 -2.80 16.21 5.46
N ILE A 70 -3.23 17.10 4.56
CA ILE A 70 -4.54 17.77 4.65
C ILE A 70 -5.66 16.72 4.67
N THR A 71 -5.60 15.73 3.80
CA THR A 71 -6.59 14.64 3.74
C THR A 71 -6.66 13.85 5.05
N LEU A 72 -5.51 13.51 5.63
CA LEU A 72 -5.43 12.78 6.91
C LEU A 72 -5.94 13.63 8.09
N VAL A 73 -5.58 14.91 8.14
CA VAL A 73 -6.05 15.85 9.17
C VAL A 73 -7.55 16.08 9.05
N LEU A 74 -8.08 16.30 7.84
CA LEU A 74 -9.51 16.46 7.61
C LEU A 74 -10.29 15.21 7.98
N LEU A 75 -9.78 14.01 7.67
CA LEU A 75 -10.40 12.77 8.13
C LEU A 75 -10.47 12.71 9.67
N PHE A 76 -9.38 13.06 10.36
CA PHE A 76 -9.35 13.02 11.82
C PHE A 76 -10.32 14.03 12.47
N VAL A 77 -10.39 15.25 11.94
CA VAL A 77 -11.24 16.34 12.48
C VAL A 77 -12.70 16.16 12.10
N LEU A 78 -13.00 15.87 10.84
CA LEU A 78 -14.36 15.79 10.30
C LEU A 78 -14.96 14.39 10.37
N LYS A 79 -14.14 13.36 10.63
CA LYS A 79 -14.56 11.97 10.84
C LYS A 79 -15.44 11.49 9.67
N ASN A 80 -16.60 10.92 9.98
CA ASN A 80 -17.55 10.40 9.00
C ASN A 80 -18.03 11.43 7.98
N LYS A 81 -18.02 12.74 8.29
CA LYS A 81 -18.39 13.77 7.31
C LYS A 81 -17.45 13.82 6.12
N PHE A 82 -16.19 13.40 6.28
CA PHE A 82 -15.17 13.38 5.23
C PHE A 82 -14.85 11.97 4.70
N SER A 83 -15.54 10.95 5.22
CA SER A 83 -15.35 9.52 4.88
C SER A 83 -15.33 9.24 3.37
N LYS A 84 -16.31 9.76 2.63
CA LYS A 84 -16.45 9.53 1.18
C LYS A 84 -15.27 10.13 0.40
N LEU A 85 -14.86 11.35 0.71
CA LEU A 85 -13.72 12.00 0.05
C LEU A 85 -12.41 11.28 0.38
N PHE A 86 -12.24 10.83 1.63
CA PHE A 86 -11.11 10.00 2.00
C PHE A 86 -11.09 8.66 1.24
N ASN A 87 -12.23 7.97 1.12
CA ASN A 87 -12.30 6.72 0.34
C ASN A 87 -11.94 6.96 -1.14
N ILE A 88 -12.38 8.07 -1.73
CA ILE A 88 -12.01 8.47 -3.11
C ILE A 88 -10.51 8.72 -3.20
N TYR A 89 -9.93 9.44 -2.23
CA TYR A 89 -8.49 9.67 -2.16
C TYR A 89 -7.72 8.35 -2.15
N VAL A 90 -8.04 7.43 -1.24
CA VAL A 90 -7.34 6.14 -1.12
C VAL A 90 -7.49 5.32 -2.41
N PHE A 91 -8.68 5.29 -3.00
CA PHE A 91 -8.94 4.64 -4.29
C PHE A 91 -8.02 5.19 -5.40
N LEU A 92 -7.97 6.52 -5.56
CA LEU A 92 -7.15 7.17 -6.57
C LEU A 92 -5.65 7.01 -6.27
N SER A 93 -5.25 7.03 -5.00
CA SER A 93 -3.87 6.74 -4.58
C SER A 93 -3.44 5.35 -5.04
N TYR A 94 -4.25 4.30 -4.85
CA TYR A 94 -3.88 2.95 -5.31
C TYR A 94 -3.82 2.82 -6.83
N ILE A 95 -4.65 3.56 -7.58
CA ILE A 95 -4.50 3.65 -9.05
C ILE A 95 -3.18 4.32 -9.42
N ALA A 96 -2.87 5.45 -8.78
CA ALA A 96 -1.62 6.16 -8.99
C ALA A 96 -0.41 5.28 -8.64
N PHE A 97 -0.46 4.54 -7.52
CA PHE A 97 0.57 3.60 -7.14
C PHE A 97 0.76 2.50 -8.18
N ALA A 98 -0.33 1.97 -8.73
CA ALA A 98 -0.28 0.93 -9.74
C ALA A 98 0.54 1.40 -10.94
N ILE A 99 0.22 2.58 -11.47
CA ILE A 99 0.86 3.10 -12.68
C ILE A 99 2.23 3.71 -12.38
N LEU A 100 2.30 4.68 -11.46
CA LEU A 100 3.49 5.51 -11.26
C LEU A 100 4.69 4.72 -10.71
N GLN A 101 4.48 3.72 -9.85
CA GLN A 101 5.58 2.94 -9.27
C GLN A 101 6.00 1.73 -10.13
N ASN A 102 5.13 1.25 -11.02
CA ASN A 102 5.35 -0.04 -11.70
C ASN A 102 5.49 0.06 -13.21
N VAL A 103 5.50 1.28 -13.77
CA VAL A 103 5.74 1.54 -15.19
C VAL A 103 6.94 2.45 -15.34
N ALA A 104 7.83 2.11 -16.26
CA ALA A 104 9.02 2.88 -16.61
C ALA A 104 9.26 2.82 -18.11
N VAL A 105 9.88 3.86 -18.66
CA VAL A 105 10.51 3.82 -19.99
C VAL A 105 12.02 3.84 -19.78
N THR A 106 12.69 2.78 -20.22
CA THR A 106 14.12 2.56 -19.96
C THR A 106 14.86 2.30 -21.26
N GLU A 107 16.15 2.64 -21.29
CA GLU A 107 16.99 2.40 -22.47
C GLU A 107 17.10 0.90 -22.79
N ASN A 108 17.30 0.07 -21.76
CA ASN A 108 17.56 -1.37 -21.91
C ASN A 108 16.30 -2.18 -22.25
N TYR A 109 15.14 -1.82 -21.69
CA TYR A 109 13.92 -2.62 -21.74
C TYR A 109 12.74 -1.91 -22.44
N GLY A 110 12.94 -0.69 -22.94
CA GLY A 110 11.88 0.11 -23.52
C GLY A 110 10.79 0.41 -22.49
N LEU A 111 9.53 0.27 -22.90
CA LEU A 111 8.39 0.30 -21.97
C LEU A 111 8.43 -0.98 -21.12
N SER A 112 8.68 -0.81 -19.82
CA SER A 112 8.81 -1.89 -18.86
C SER A 112 7.79 -1.75 -17.75
N VAL A 113 7.15 -2.87 -17.38
CA VAL A 113 6.01 -2.92 -16.48
C VAL A 113 6.11 -4.08 -15.51
N VAL A 114 6.00 -3.82 -14.22
CA VAL A 114 5.85 -4.87 -13.19
C VAL A 114 4.38 -5.28 -13.12
N THR A 115 3.95 -6.09 -14.09
CA THR A 115 2.54 -6.42 -14.35
C THR A 115 1.80 -6.93 -13.12
N ILE A 116 2.42 -7.81 -12.33
CA ILE A 116 1.80 -8.36 -11.13
C ILE A 116 1.48 -7.29 -10.08
N ASN A 117 2.38 -6.34 -9.86
CA ASN A 117 2.14 -5.25 -8.91
C ASN A 117 0.97 -4.38 -9.36
N ILE A 118 0.85 -4.10 -10.66
CA ILE A 118 -0.29 -3.38 -11.21
C ILE A 118 -1.59 -4.12 -10.89
N LEU A 119 -1.67 -5.42 -11.17
CA LEU A 119 -2.85 -6.22 -10.88
C LEU A 119 -3.20 -6.21 -9.39
N MET A 120 -2.20 -6.36 -8.52
CA MET A 120 -2.40 -6.36 -7.07
C MET A 120 -2.86 -4.99 -6.56
N PHE A 121 -2.29 -3.89 -7.04
CA PHE A 121 -2.63 -2.54 -6.59
C PHE A 121 -3.99 -2.12 -7.13
N LEU A 122 -4.32 -2.48 -8.36
CA LEU A 122 -5.66 -2.30 -8.93
C LEU A 122 -6.71 -3.15 -8.20
N PHE A 123 -6.36 -4.33 -7.70
CA PHE A 123 -7.26 -5.13 -6.90
C PHE A 123 -7.56 -4.48 -5.54
N VAL A 124 -6.54 -3.88 -4.90
CA VAL A 124 -6.74 -3.05 -3.71
C VAL A 124 -7.59 -1.82 -4.05
N ALA A 125 -7.30 -1.11 -5.15
CA ALA A 125 -8.10 0.02 -5.61
C ALA A 125 -9.57 -0.38 -5.82
N TYR A 126 -9.83 -1.53 -6.44
CA TYR A 126 -11.19 -2.05 -6.61
C TYR A 126 -11.91 -2.30 -5.27
N ALA A 127 -11.20 -2.80 -4.25
CA ALA A 127 -11.79 -2.94 -2.92
C ALA A 127 -12.17 -1.58 -2.32
N TRP A 128 -11.33 -0.56 -2.49
CA TRP A 128 -11.62 0.82 -2.08
C TRP A 128 -12.70 1.51 -2.93
N LEU A 129 -12.82 1.16 -4.21
CA LEU A 129 -13.93 1.63 -5.05
C LEU A 129 -15.28 1.18 -4.49
N LYS A 130 -15.37 -0.05 -3.96
CA LYS A 130 -16.57 -0.50 -3.27
C LYS A 130 -16.89 0.36 -2.05
N GLU A 131 -15.88 0.80 -1.31
CA GLU A 131 -16.06 1.76 -0.20
C GLU A 131 -16.48 3.16 -0.64
N VAL A 132 -16.16 3.57 -1.87
CA VAL A 132 -16.68 4.83 -2.45
C VAL A 132 -18.15 4.70 -2.81
N LEU A 133 -18.53 3.56 -3.41
CA LEU A 133 -19.89 3.31 -3.91
C LEU A 133 -20.88 2.98 -2.77
N LYS A 134 -20.43 2.20 -1.79
CA LYS A 134 -21.20 1.81 -0.61
C LYS A 134 -20.29 1.87 0.62
N PRO A 135 -20.15 3.04 1.25
CA PRO A 135 -19.29 3.20 2.43
C PRO A 135 -19.77 2.33 3.59
N GLU A 136 -18.92 1.42 4.06
CA GLU A 136 -19.17 0.59 5.25
C GLU A 136 -18.20 0.95 6.39
N ASN A 137 -17.10 1.64 6.10
CA ASN A 137 -16.17 2.17 7.10
C ASN A 137 -16.77 3.33 7.92
N ASP A 138 -16.72 3.21 9.25
CA ASP A 138 -17.04 4.25 10.23
C ASP A 138 -15.74 4.83 10.81
N TYR A 139 -15.36 6.04 10.39
CA TYR A 139 -14.17 6.78 10.83
C TYR A 139 -14.42 7.65 12.08
N THR A 140 -15.12 7.12 13.08
CA THR A 140 -15.31 7.80 14.38
C THR A 140 -14.09 7.75 15.29
N PHE A 141 -13.12 6.88 14.98
CA PHE A 141 -11.96 6.55 15.82
C PHE A 141 -12.36 6.04 17.21
N SER A 142 -13.46 5.29 17.26
CA SER A 142 -14.06 4.79 18.50
C SER A 142 -13.24 3.73 19.23
N ASN A 143 -12.25 3.13 18.57
CA ASN A 143 -11.37 2.10 19.12
C ASN A 143 -9.91 2.59 19.27
N LEU A 144 -9.69 3.88 19.56
CA LEU A 144 -8.39 4.38 19.99
C LEU A 144 -8.03 3.81 21.37
N ASN A 145 -7.39 2.65 21.37
CA ASN A 145 -6.95 1.97 22.57
C ASN A 145 -5.41 1.90 22.64
N TRP A 146 -4.87 1.82 23.85
CA TRP A 146 -3.42 1.73 24.08
C TRP A 146 -2.78 0.48 23.45
N LYS A 147 -3.55 -0.61 23.28
CA LYS A 147 -3.06 -1.88 22.71
C LYS A 147 -2.72 -1.75 21.22
N GLU A 148 -3.30 -0.79 20.53
CA GLU A 148 -3.11 -0.54 19.10
C GLU A 148 -2.32 0.76 18.84
N SER A 149 -1.98 1.52 19.89
CA SER A 149 -1.20 2.77 19.78
C SER A 149 0.20 2.59 19.18
N TRP A 150 0.79 1.40 19.27
CA TRP A 150 2.09 1.09 18.63
C TRP A 150 2.04 1.18 17.10
N LEU A 151 0.85 1.13 16.48
CA LEU A 151 0.68 1.32 15.04
C LEU A 151 0.98 2.76 14.61
N ILE A 152 0.72 3.74 15.49
CA ILE A 152 0.92 5.17 15.21
C ILE A 152 2.38 5.49 14.89
N PRO A 153 3.37 5.19 15.77
CA PRO A 153 4.76 5.53 15.47
C PRO A 153 5.30 4.78 14.25
N LEU A 154 4.86 3.53 14.00
CA LEU A 154 5.30 2.79 12.82
C LEU A 154 4.74 3.39 11.52
N ALA A 155 3.44 3.68 11.48
CA ALA A 155 2.81 4.33 10.34
C ALA A 155 3.38 5.74 10.12
N PHE A 156 3.67 6.46 11.21
CA PHE A 156 4.30 7.77 11.13
C PHE A 156 5.72 7.70 10.55
N ILE A 157 6.56 6.75 10.98
CA ILE A 157 7.92 6.59 10.40
C ILE A 157 7.84 6.24 8.91
N ALA A 158 6.90 5.38 8.50
CA ALA A 158 6.69 5.07 7.09
C ALA A 158 6.25 6.31 6.30
N PHE A 159 5.32 7.09 6.83
CA PHE A 159 4.85 8.32 6.21
C PHE A 159 5.93 9.41 6.18
N TRP A 160 6.77 9.50 7.20
CA TRP A 160 7.88 10.43 7.24
C TRP A 160 8.96 10.07 6.24
N ALA A 161 9.26 8.76 6.11
CA ALA A 161 10.32 8.24 5.26
C ALA A 161 11.63 9.04 5.38
N PRO A 162 12.25 9.10 6.58
CA PRO A 162 13.45 9.90 6.84
C PRO A 162 14.70 9.24 6.26
N LEU A 163 14.76 9.07 4.93
CA LEU A 163 15.90 8.50 4.22
C LEU A 163 16.48 9.52 3.24
N SER A 164 17.80 9.68 3.28
CA SER A 164 18.56 10.43 2.30
C SER A 164 19.75 9.60 1.83
N TYR A 165 19.86 9.37 0.53
CA TYR A 165 20.95 8.57 -0.08
C TYR A 165 21.18 7.20 0.59
N GLY A 166 20.10 6.53 1.02
CA GLY A 166 20.17 5.21 1.67
C GLY A 166 20.58 5.23 3.14
N VAL A 167 20.68 6.41 3.77
CA VAL A 167 20.98 6.58 5.20
C VAL A 167 19.81 7.28 5.89
N PHE A 168 19.54 6.94 7.15
CA PHE A 168 18.52 7.63 7.92
C PHE A 168 18.93 9.08 8.20
N ASP A 169 18.06 10.01 7.82
CA ASP A 169 18.21 11.45 8.03
C ASP A 169 16.89 11.97 8.60
N PHE A 170 16.81 12.11 9.92
CA PHE A 170 15.59 12.48 10.65
C PHE A 170 15.27 13.98 10.60
N LYS A 171 15.50 14.63 9.46
CA LYS A 171 15.08 16.01 9.24
C LYS A 171 13.57 16.09 9.08
N PRO A 172 12.88 17.03 9.75
CA PRO A 172 11.43 17.23 9.59
C PRO A 172 11.01 17.50 8.15
N MET A 173 11.91 18.06 7.32
CA MET A 173 11.64 18.33 5.90
C MET A 173 11.26 17.07 5.10
N HIS A 174 11.72 15.88 5.50
CA HIS A 174 11.29 14.64 4.84
C HIS A 174 9.79 14.38 5.00
N LEU A 175 9.10 14.96 5.99
CA LEU A 175 7.63 14.88 6.08
C LEU A 175 6.93 15.55 4.91
N LEU A 176 7.59 16.50 4.22
CA LEU A 176 7.04 17.29 3.13
C LEU A 176 7.60 16.88 1.76
N TYR A 177 8.84 16.38 1.71
CA TYR A 177 9.56 16.15 0.44
C TYR A 177 9.98 14.70 0.19
N SER A 178 9.66 13.73 1.06
CA SER A 178 10.08 12.33 0.87
C SER A 178 9.38 11.61 -0.29
N GLY A 179 8.27 12.16 -0.80
CA GLY A 179 7.43 11.49 -1.81
C GLY A 179 6.66 10.28 -1.27
N SER A 180 6.63 10.08 0.05
CA SER A 180 6.03 8.90 0.68
C SER A 180 4.53 8.75 0.38
N SER A 181 3.82 9.86 0.20
CA SER A 181 2.40 9.90 -0.20
C SER A 181 2.12 9.26 -1.57
N LEU A 182 3.13 9.13 -2.43
CA LEU A 182 3.03 8.49 -3.74
C LEU A 182 3.49 7.02 -3.74
N ALA A 183 3.91 6.49 -2.60
CA ALA A 183 4.46 5.14 -2.46
C ALA A 183 3.47 4.18 -1.79
N PHE A 184 3.25 3.01 -2.42
CA PHE A 184 2.34 1.99 -1.90
C PHE A 184 2.77 1.55 -0.51
N CYS A 185 4.07 1.26 -0.39
CA CYS A 185 4.65 0.70 0.82
C CYS A 185 4.57 1.62 2.03
N LEU A 186 4.53 2.94 1.79
CA LEU A 186 4.59 3.95 2.83
C LEU A 186 3.19 4.41 3.26
N MET A 187 2.23 4.47 2.31
CA MET A 187 0.84 4.84 2.60
C MET A 187 -0.05 3.68 3.06
N THR A 188 0.18 2.46 2.59
CA THR A 188 -0.60 1.28 3.02
C THR A 188 -0.61 1.06 4.55
N PRO A 189 0.54 1.15 5.27
CA PRO A 189 0.53 1.07 6.72
C PRO A 189 -0.31 2.18 7.38
N VAL A 190 -0.33 3.40 6.83
CA VAL A 190 -1.17 4.51 7.30
C VAL A 190 -2.66 4.15 7.14
N PHE A 191 -3.07 3.71 5.96
CA PHE A 191 -4.46 3.34 5.69
C PHE A 191 -4.93 2.17 6.55
N LEU A 192 -4.12 1.13 6.69
CA LEU A 192 -4.44 0.00 7.56
C LEU A 192 -4.51 0.39 9.03
N THR A 193 -3.67 1.33 9.48
CA THR A 193 -3.71 1.85 10.85
C THR A 193 -5.03 2.59 11.11
N ILE A 194 -5.44 3.46 10.19
CA ILE A 194 -6.72 4.16 10.25
C ILE A 194 -7.88 3.16 10.32
N MET A 195 -7.92 2.15 9.45
CA MET A 195 -8.97 1.13 9.50
C MET A 195 -8.94 0.36 10.83
N THR A 196 -7.77 0.03 11.35
CA THR A 196 -7.63 -0.72 12.61
C THR A 196 -8.24 0.03 13.79
N PHE A 197 -8.05 1.34 13.90
CA PHE A 197 -8.65 2.17 14.95
C PHE A 197 -10.16 2.37 14.84
N ASN A 198 -10.76 1.86 13.76
CA ASN A 198 -12.19 1.92 13.51
C ASN A 198 -12.88 0.53 13.59
N ILE A 199 -12.12 -0.53 13.92
CA ILE A 199 -12.68 -1.85 14.23
C ILE A 199 -13.67 -1.74 15.40
N PRO A 200 -14.81 -2.45 15.37
CA PRO A 200 -15.24 -3.43 14.35
C PRO A 200 -16.03 -2.84 13.18
N LYS A 201 -16.22 -1.52 13.13
CA LYS A 201 -17.09 -0.86 12.14
C LYS A 201 -16.33 -0.49 10.87
N ILE A 202 -15.80 -1.51 10.20
CA ILE A 202 -15.06 -1.38 8.95
C ILE A 202 -15.53 -2.38 7.92
N ASN A 203 -15.30 -2.07 6.65
CA ASN A 203 -15.36 -3.06 5.59
C ASN A 203 -14.22 -4.07 5.76
N ILE A 204 -14.58 -5.24 6.27
CA ILE A 204 -13.65 -6.32 6.55
C ILE A 204 -12.97 -6.86 5.28
N ILE A 205 -13.64 -6.80 4.13
CA ILE A 205 -13.11 -7.29 2.85
C ILE A 205 -12.01 -6.34 2.37
N THR A 206 -12.28 -5.03 2.36
CA THR A 206 -11.29 -4.01 1.98
C THR A 206 -10.07 -4.04 2.90
N TYR A 207 -10.30 -4.18 4.21
CA TYR A 207 -9.24 -4.32 5.19
C TYR A 207 -8.38 -5.56 4.92
N ARG A 208 -9.01 -6.72 4.69
CA ARG A 208 -8.32 -8.00 4.44
C ARG A 208 -7.55 -7.98 3.13
N ILE A 209 -8.15 -7.52 2.03
CA ILE A 209 -7.48 -7.45 0.72
C ILE A 209 -6.26 -6.53 0.81
N THR A 210 -6.43 -5.33 1.37
CA THR A 210 -5.33 -4.37 1.56
C THR A 210 -4.20 -4.98 2.39
N ALA A 211 -4.54 -5.66 3.49
CA ALA A 211 -3.57 -6.33 4.34
C ALA A 211 -2.86 -7.50 3.63
N ILE A 212 -3.57 -8.35 2.88
CA ILE A 212 -2.94 -9.46 2.14
C ILE A 212 -1.91 -8.93 1.15
N ILE A 213 -2.27 -7.94 0.33
CA ILE A 213 -1.35 -7.36 -0.65
C ILE A 213 -0.19 -6.66 0.06
N GLY A 214 -0.47 -5.93 1.15
CA GLY A 214 0.56 -5.32 1.98
C GLY A 214 1.56 -6.33 2.55
N VAL A 215 1.11 -7.53 2.96
CA VAL A 215 2.00 -8.62 3.40
C VAL A 215 2.88 -9.12 2.26
N ILE A 216 2.30 -9.39 1.08
CA ILE A 216 3.03 -9.91 -0.09
C ILE A 216 4.15 -8.93 -0.48
N ILE A 217 3.80 -7.65 -0.64
CA ILE A 217 4.75 -6.59 -1.02
C ILE A 217 5.75 -6.33 0.12
N GLY A 218 5.31 -6.40 1.37
CA GLY A 218 6.17 -6.33 2.54
C GLY A 218 7.29 -7.36 2.50
N PHE A 219 6.97 -8.63 2.19
CA PHE A 219 7.97 -9.68 2.04
C PHE A 219 8.94 -9.42 0.89
N TYR A 220 8.48 -8.94 -0.27
CA TYR A 220 9.39 -8.57 -1.35
C TYR A 220 10.34 -7.45 -0.95
N ASN A 221 9.88 -6.46 -0.20
CA ASN A 221 10.76 -5.39 0.30
C ASN A 221 11.81 -5.89 1.29
N MET A 222 11.58 -7.02 1.98
CA MET A 222 12.60 -7.61 2.85
C MET A 222 13.75 -8.24 2.04
N MET A 223 13.57 -8.49 0.75
CA MET A 223 14.69 -8.93 -0.10
C MET A 223 15.78 -7.86 -0.21
N ASN A 224 15.48 -6.60 0.07
CA ASN A 224 16.49 -5.53 0.15
C ASN A 224 17.59 -5.79 1.19
N PHE A 225 17.35 -6.64 2.22
CA PHE A 225 18.39 -7.06 3.16
C PHE A 225 19.54 -7.84 2.50
N GLN A 226 19.33 -8.41 1.31
CA GLN A 226 20.38 -9.08 0.56
C GLN A 226 21.47 -8.13 0.05
N ASN A 227 21.17 -6.83 -0.04
CA ASN A 227 22.13 -5.80 -0.42
C ASN A 227 22.51 -4.94 0.80
N PRO A 228 23.77 -4.98 1.26
CA PRO A 228 24.22 -4.20 2.41
C PRO A 228 23.95 -2.69 2.30
N LYS A 229 23.92 -2.14 1.08
CA LYS A 229 23.63 -0.71 0.84
C LYS A 229 22.15 -0.36 1.00
N MET A 230 21.26 -1.35 1.00
CA MET A 230 19.80 -1.18 1.04
C MET A 230 19.20 -1.58 2.39
N ILE A 231 20.01 -1.88 3.41
CA ILE A 231 19.55 -2.29 4.74
C ILE A 231 18.59 -1.24 5.34
N ASN A 232 18.94 0.05 5.28
CA ASN A 232 18.09 1.11 5.83
C ASN A 232 16.76 1.24 5.05
N VAL A 233 16.79 1.00 3.73
CA VAL A 233 15.57 0.93 2.92
C VAL A 233 14.71 -0.25 3.37
N ALA A 234 15.30 -1.42 3.61
CA ALA A 234 14.59 -2.58 4.11
C ALA A 234 13.94 -2.32 5.48
N ILE A 235 14.67 -1.67 6.39
CA ILE A 235 14.16 -1.26 7.71
C ILE A 235 12.97 -0.29 7.57
N LEU A 236 13.05 0.69 6.65
CA LEU A 236 11.93 1.63 6.41
C LEU A 236 10.64 0.91 5.99
N HIS A 237 10.74 -0.29 5.41
CA HIS A 237 9.58 -1.08 4.97
C HIS A 237 9.01 -2.01 6.07
N PHE A 238 9.62 -2.09 7.25
CA PHE A 238 9.07 -2.85 8.38
C PHE A 238 7.64 -2.46 8.77
N PRO A 239 7.24 -1.17 8.81
CA PRO A 239 5.86 -0.79 9.08
C PRO A 239 4.86 -1.45 8.13
N LEU A 240 5.17 -1.55 6.83
CA LEU A 240 4.30 -2.22 5.87
C LEU A 240 4.08 -3.68 6.27
N LEU A 241 5.16 -4.42 6.53
CA LEU A 241 5.07 -5.84 6.84
C LEU A 241 4.34 -6.08 8.17
N PHE A 242 4.76 -5.42 9.25
CA PHE A 242 4.19 -5.66 10.58
C PHE A 242 2.74 -5.22 10.70
N ILE A 243 2.39 -4.03 10.19
CA ILE A 243 1.01 -3.54 10.23
C ILE A 243 0.12 -4.40 9.34
N SER A 244 0.59 -4.81 8.16
CA SER A 244 -0.19 -5.68 7.27
C SER A 244 -0.42 -7.07 7.86
N ILE A 245 0.59 -7.70 8.48
CA ILE A 245 0.41 -8.98 9.19
C ILE A 245 -0.60 -8.82 10.33
N TYR A 246 -0.44 -7.78 11.15
CA TYR A 246 -1.36 -7.52 12.27
C TYR A 246 -2.80 -7.32 11.79
N ALA A 247 -2.98 -6.49 10.77
CA ALA A 247 -4.27 -6.21 10.16
C ALA A 247 -4.89 -7.48 9.57
N LEU A 248 -4.09 -8.30 8.90
CA LEU A 248 -4.53 -9.56 8.34
C LEU A 248 -5.06 -10.49 9.43
N ILE A 249 -4.29 -10.69 10.51
CA ILE A 249 -4.70 -11.53 11.65
C ILE A 249 -6.01 -11.01 12.28
N LYS A 250 -6.11 -9.69 12.50
CA LYS A 250 -7.33 -9.06 13.02
C LYS A 250 -8.52 -9.30 12.09
N SER A 251 -8.32 -9.22 10.77
CA SER A 251 -9.39 -9.40 9.77
C SER A 251 -10.05 -10.78 9.82
N TYR A 252 -9.35 -11.81 10.33
CA TYR A 252 -9.88 -13.16 10.52
C TYR A 252 -10.51 -13.36 11.90
N LYS A 253 -10.04 -12.62 12.91
CA LYS A 253 -10.58 -12.67 14.28
C LYS A 253 -11.89 -11.90 14.44
N ILE A 254 -12.15 -10.91 13.59
CA ILE A 254 -13.43 -10.18 13.57
C ILE A 254 -14.52 -11.16 13.11
N LYS A 255 -15.36 -11.56 14.06
CA LYS A 255 -16.64 -12.20 13.79
C LYS A 255 -17.62 -11.09 13.44
N ASN A 256 -18.10 -11.09 12.20
CA ASN A 256 -19.26 -10.26 11.87
C ASN A 256 -20.45 -10.80 12.66
N LYS A 257 -21.15 -9.90 13.36
CA LYS A 257 -22.49 -10.17 13.88
C LYS A 257 -23.46 -10.25 12.71
#